data_AF-A0A844E4F6-F1
#
_entry.id   AF-A0A844E4F6-F1
#
_cell.length_a   1.000
_cell.length_b   1.000
_cell.length_c   1.000
_cell.angle_alpha   90.00
_cell.angle_beta   90.00
_cell.angle_gamma   90.00
#
_symmetry.space_group_name_H-M   'P 1'
#
loop_
_entity.id
_entity.type
_entity.pdbx_description
1 polymer ?
#
loop_
_entity_poly.entity_id
_entity_poly.type
_entity_poly.pdbx_seq_one_letter_code
_entity_poly.pdbx_strand_id
1 'polypeptide(L)'
;MPKVIGTGKDIYNLLGMVQAGTLEAAELREVINGIEEEKYIFVPVVEISEDKRYITTNYLAEAEKGAKVLCEGKEYTIKSVEHVAVEQQSKGEDTGEAKEEKKTVIGVNADLETTAEKVGVESPVNILDTLGITQGELDSIKGVLARYE
;
A
#
# COMPACT_ATOMS: atom_id res chain seq x y z
N MET A 1 18.84 13.17 1.05
CA MET A 1 18.56 11.81 1.54
C MET A 1 17.39 11.96 2.50
N PRO A 2 16.23 11.33 2.27
CA PRO A 2 15.12 11.46 3.21
C PRO A 2 15.60 11.02 4.59
N LYS A 3 15.16 11.73 5.64
CA LYS A 3 15.58 11.47 7.01
C LYS A 3 15.05 10.10 7.41
N VAL A 4 15.93 9.19 7.84
CA VAL A 4 15.50 7.88 8.37
C VAL A 4 14.72 8.13 9.66
N ILE A 5 13.44 7.78 9.67
CA ILE A 5 12.57 7.87 10.85
C ILE A 5 12.75 6.58 11.65
N GLY A 6 13.29 6.70 12.87
CA GLY A 6 13.46 5.55 13.75
C GLY A 6 12.31 5.36 14.71
N THR A 7 11.61 6.44 15.08
CA THR A 7 10.55 6.47 16.09
C THR A 7 9.50 7.55 15.80
N GLY A 8 8.32 7.42 16.41
CA GLY A 8 7.28 8.45 16.40
C GLY A 8 7.75 9.81 16.94
N LYS A 9 8.70 9.80 17.88
CA LYS A 9 9.33 11.03 18.40
C LYS A 9 10.05 11.81 17.30
N ASP A 10 10.64 11.13 16.32
CA ASP A 10 11.32 11.80 15.21
C ASP A 10 10.33 12.59 14.34
N ILE A 11 9.10 12.10 14.20
CA ILE A 11 8.02 12.79 13.47
C ILE A 11 7.62 14.08 14.21
N TYR A 12 7.43 14.01 15.53
CA TYR A 12 7.18 15.22 16.34
C TYR A 12 8.34 16.22 16.30
N ASN A 13 9.58 15.75 16.29
CA ASN A 13 10.75 16.63 16.15
C ASN A 13 10.73 17.36 14.79
N LEU A 14 10.39 16.66 13.71
CA LEU A 14 10.23 17.29 12.39
C LEU A 14 9.10 18.31 12.37
N LEU A 15 7.96 18.01 13.01
CA LEU A 15 6.89 18.99 13.18
C LEU A 15 7.40 20.24 13.88
N GLY A 16 8.15 20.10 14.98
CA GLY A 16 8.78 21.23 15.67
C GLY A 16 9.71 22.05 14.79
N MET A 17 10.46 21.40 13.87
CA MET A 17 11.31 22.09 12.90
C MET A 17 10.50 22.90 11.88
N VAL A 18 9.36 22.38 11.42
CA VAL A 18 8.41 23.12 10.55
C VAL A 18 7.86 24.34 11.29
N GLN A 19 7.43 24.15 12.55
CA GLN A 19 6.91 25.24 13.37
C GLN A 19 7.95 26.34 13.64
N ALA A 20 9.23 25.98 13.67
CA ALA A 20 10.34 26.91 13.80
C ALA A 20 10.81 27.54 12.47
N GLY A 21 10.21 27.16 11.33
CA GLY A 21 10.61 27.64 10.00
C GLY A 21 11.97 27.13 9.53
N THR A 22 12.40 25.98 10.06
CA THR A 22 13.71 25.35 9.75
C THR A 22 13.59 24.08 8.90
N LEU A 23 12.36 23.69 8.55
CA LEU A 23 12.01 22.61 7.64
C LEU A 23 10.76 23.03 6.88
N GLU A 24 10.69 22.77 5.58
CA GLU A 24 9.48 23.06 4.82
C GLU A 24 8.37 22.07 5.17
N ALA A 25 7.11 22.54 5.22
CA ALA A 25 5.96 21.68 5.53
C ALA A 25 5.81 20.52 4.52
N ALA A 26 6.16 20.78 3.25
CA ALA A 26 6.17 19.79 2.19
C ALA A 26 7.13 18.63 2.47
N GLU A 27 8.30 18.89 3.07
CA GLU A 27 9.27 17.83 3.40
C GLU A 27 8.72 16.88 4.48
N LEU A 28 8.06 17.41 5.53
CA LEU A 28 7.40 16.56 6.53
C LEU A 28 6.22 15.80 5.94
N ARG A 29 5.48 16.40 5.00
CA ARG A 29 4.40 15.71 4.29
C ARG A 29 4.91 14.52 3.48
N GLU A 30 6.03 14.66 2.78
CA GLU A 30 6.65 13.54 2.06
C GLU A 30 7.06 12.41 3.00
N VAL A 31 7.60 12.74 4.19
CA VAL A 31 7.92 11.74 5.23
C VAL A 31 6.66 11.01 5.69
N ILE A 32 5.57 11.73 5.98
CA ILE A 32 4.30 11.12 6.42
C ILE A 32 3.71 10.24 5.31
N ASN A 33 3.74 10.70 4.06
CA ASN A 33 3.26 9.91 2.92
C ASN A 33 4.06 8.61 2.76
N GLY A 34 5.39 8.64 2.94
CA GLY A 34 6.21 7.44 2.92
C GLY A 34 5.82 6.44 4.02
N ILE A 35 5.55 6.91 5.24
CA ILE A 35 5.04 6.07 6.33
C ILE A 35 3.66 5.48 5.98
N GLU A 36 2.79 6.25 5.35
CA GLU A 36 1.47 5.77 4.92
C GLU A 36 1.57 4.74 3.78
N GLU A 37 2.53 4.90 2.86
CA GLU A 37 2.82 3.92 1.81
C GLU A 37 3.43 2.62 2.37
N GLU A 38 4.28 2.70 3.39
CA GLU A 38 4.87 1.52 4.06
C GLU A 38 3.83 0.64 4.78
N LYS A 39 2.60 1.14 5.00
CA LYS A 39 1.48 0.30 5.46
C LYS A 39 1.03 -0.71 4.41
N TYR A 40 1.49 -0.59 3.17
CA TYR A 40 1.03 -1.37 2.04
C TYR A 40 2.17 -2.12 1.36
N ILE A 41 1.90 -3.38 1.02
CA ILE A 41 2.71 -4.18 0.12
C ILE A 41 2.19 -3.92 -1.30
N PHE A 42 2.95 -3.15 -2.09
CA PHE A 42 2.59 -2.85 -3.47
C PHE A 42 2.91 -4.01 -4.40
N VAL A 43 1.90 -4.50 -5.11
CA VAL A 43 2.00 -5.58 -6.08
C VAL A 43 1.48 -5.12 -7.45
N PRO A 44 2.15 -5.50 -8.57
CA PRO A 44 1.64 -5.21 -9.90
C PRO A 44 0.27 -5.86 -10.16
N VAL A 45 -0.60 -5.11 -10.82
CA VAL A 45 -1.88 -5.60 -11.32
C VAL A 45 -1.65 -6.33 -12.64
N VAL A 46 -2.19 -7.54 -12.72
CA VAL A 46 -2.22 -8.35 -13.96
C VAL A 46 -3.49 -8.02 -14.74
N GLU A 47 -4.63 -7.95 -14.05
CA GLU A 47 -5.93 -7.69 -14.66
C GLU A 47 -6.88 -7.06 -13.62
N ILE A 48 -7.80 -6.23 -14.10
CA ILE A 48 -8.99 -5.82 -13.35
C ILE A 48 -10.20 -6.28 -14.14
N SER A 49 -11.15 -6.94 -13.49
CA SER A 49 -12.37 -7.43 -14.12
C SER A 49 -13.20 -6.29 -14.72
N GLU A 50 -14.02 -6.59 -15.72
CA GLU A 50 -14.88 -5.59 -16.39
C GLU A 50 -15.85 -4.88 -15.42
N ASP A 51 -16.35 -5.61 -14.42
CA ASP A 51 -17.22 -5.07 -13.35
C ASP A 51 -16.45 -4.28 -12.28
N LYS A 52 -15.12 -4.21 -12.41
CA LYS A 52 -14.19 -3.54 -11.50
C LYS A 52 -14.28 -4.02 -10.06
N ARG A 53 -14.69 -5.27 -9.82
CA ARG A 53 -14.78 -5.85 -8.47
C ARG A 53 -13.67 -6.81 -8.13
N TYR A 54 -12.89 -7.23 -9.12
CA TYR A 54 -11.82 -8.20 -8.94
C TYR A 54 -10.51 -7.66 -9.49
N ILE A 55 -9.46 -7.77 -8.68
CA ILE A 55 -8.09 -7.43 -9.05
C ILE A 55 -7.30 -8.73 -9.07
N THR A 56 -6.71 -9.05 -10.21
CA THR A 56 -5.78 -10.17 -10.34
C THR A 56 -4.36 -9.62 -10.22
N THR A 57 -3.56 -10.20 -9.32
CA THR A 57 -2.16 -9.87 -9.11
C THR A 57 -1.28 -11.10 -9.27
N ASN A 58 0.04 -10.92 -9.29
CA ASN A 58 0.94 -12.03 -8.99
C ASN A 58 0.64 -12.60 -7.59
N TYR A 59 1.09 -13.83 -7.32
CA TYR A 59 0.88 -14.47 -6.03
C TYR A 59 1.27 -13.54 -4.88
N LEU A 60 0.30 -13.31 -4.01
CA LEU A 60 0.40 -12.51 -2.81
C LEU A 60 -0.28 -13.29 -1.69
N ALA A 61 0.51 -13.76 -0.72
CA ALA A 61 0.03 -14.60 0.38
C ALA A 61 -0.63 -13.76 1.49
N GLU A 62 -0.25 -12.49 1.58
CA GLU A 62 -0.65 -11.51 2.58
C GLU A 62 -2.05 -10.95 2.33
N ALA A 63 -2.63 -11.21 1.16
CA ALA A 63 -4.01 -10.82 0.87
C ALA A 63 -4.97 -11.64 1.73
N GLU A 64 -5.67 -10.96 2.64
CA GLU A 64 -6.65 -11.59 3.52
C GLU A 64 -8.01 -10.88 3.49
N LYS A 65 -9.08 -11.63 3.71
CA LYS A 65 -10.43 -11.07 3.80
C LYS A 65 -10.51 -10.11 5.00
N GLY A 66 -10.99 -8.90 4.75
CA GLY A 66 -11.11 -7.84 5.76
C GLY A 66 -9.95 -6.85 5.74
N ALA A 67 -8.80 -7.21 5.17
CA ALA A 67 -7.68 -6.30 4.97
C ALA A 67 -8.02 -5.19 3.97
N LYS A 68 -7.23 -4.11 3.98
CA LYS A 68 -7.34 -3.01 3.02
C LYS A 68 -6.59 -3.28 1.72
N VAL A 69 -7.14 -2.77 0.63
CA VAL A 69 -6.42 -2.62 -0.64
C VAL A 69 -6.52 -1.18 -1.10
N LEU A 70 -5.36 -0.56 -1.31
CA LEU A 70 -5.18 0.78 -1.83
C LEU A 70 -5.04 0.73 -3.36
N CYS A 71 -5.92 1.44 -4.06
CA CYS A 71 -5.90 1.57 -5.50
C CYS A 71 -6.01 3.06 -5.86
N GLU A 72 -4.95 3.63 -6.45
CA GLU A 72 -4.86 5.06 -6.84
C GLU A 72 -5.30 6.03 -5.73
N GLY A 73 -4.84 5.81 -4.50
CA GLY A 73 -5.15 6.68 -3.35
C GLY A 73 -6.49 6.40 -2.66
N LYS A 74 -7.30 5.46 -3.17
CA LYS A 74 -8.56 5.05 -2.53
C LYS A 74 -8.45 3.66 -1.89
N GLU A 75 -8.90 3.56 -0.65
CA GLU A 75 -8.96 2.29 0.09
C GLU A 75 -10.26 1.53 -0.15
N TYR A 76 -10.14 0.24 -0.38
CA TYR A 76 -11.22 -0.74 -0.46
C TYR A 76 -10.99 -1.83 0.59
N THR A 77 -12.04 -2.58 0.91
CA THR A 77 -11.95 -3.73 1.83
C THR A 77 -12.05 -5.03 1.06
N ILE A 78 -11.10 -5.93 1.28
CA ILE A 78 -11.08 -7.25 0.65
C ILE A 78 -12.25 -8.10 1.15
N LYS A 79 -13.08 -8.60 0.22
CA LYS A 79 -14.24 -9.46 0.49
C LYS A 79 -13.97 -10.94 0.23
N SER A 80 -13.08 -11.24 -0.72
CA SER A 80 -12.68 -12.60 -1.07
C SER A 80 -11.24 -12.60 -1.59
N VAL A 81 -10.54 -13.71 -1.35
CA VAL A 81 -9.20 -13.96 -1.87
C VAL A 81 -9.21 -15.38 -2.42
N GLU A 82 -8.72 -15.55 -3.65
CA GLU A 82 -8.52 -16.85 -4.28
C GLU A 82 -7.12 -16.92 -4.87
N HIS A 83 -6.41 -18.03 -4.61
CA HIS A 83 -5.11 -18.30 -5.22
C HIS A 83 -5.31 -19.29 -6.36
N VAL A 84 -5.08 -18.84 -7.59
CA VAL A 84 -5.30 -19.63 -8.79
C VAL A 84 -3.97 -20.05 -9.40
N ALA A 85 -3.88 -21.32 -9.79
CA ALA A 85 -2.80 -21.83 -10.61
C ALA A 85 -3.05 -21.46 -12.07
N VAL A 86 -2.05 -20.88 -12.72
CA VAL A 86 -2.09 -20.55 -14.14
C VAL A 86 -1.03 -21.38 -14.84
N GLU A 87 -1.49 -22.30 -15.69
CA GLU A 87 -0.60 -23.03 -16.58
C GLU A 87 -0.14 -22.08 -17.69
N GLN A 88 1.18 -21.80 -17.74
CA GLN A 88 1.73 -21.14 -18.91
C GLN A 88 1.66 -22.10 -20.09
N GLN A 89 0.87 -21.76 -21.12
CA GLN A 89 1.06 -22.35 -22.44
C GLN A 89 2.39 -21.84 -23.00
N SER A 90 3.45 -22.65 -22.87
CA SER A 90 4.74 -22.40 -23.49
C SER A 90 4.57 -22.28 -25.00
N LYS A 91 4.60 -21.06 -25.52
CA LYS A 91 4.59 -20.78 -26.95
C LYS A 91 6.03 -20.84 -27.46
N GLY A 92 6.55 -22.06 -27.63
CA GLY A 92 7.88 -22.30 -28.20
C GLY A 92 8.56 -23.50 -27.56
N GLU A 93 9.06 -24.39 -28.41
CA GLU A 93 9.82 -25.60 -28.09
C GLU A 93 10.97 -25.31 -27.11
N ASP A 94 10.82 -25.69 -25.85
CA ASP A 94 11.96 -26.03 -25.00
C ASP A 94 11.53 -26.99 -23.88
N THR A 95 12.36 -27.99 -23.63
CA THR A 95 12.12 -29.19 -22.80
C THR A 95 12.19 -28.93 -21.28
N GLY A 96 11.48 -27.92 -20.77
CA GLY A 96 11.44 -27.57 -19.35
C GLY A 96 10.08 -27.85 -18.70
N GLU A 97 10.06 -28.38 -17.48
CA GLU A 97 8.86 -28.54 -16.64
C GLU A 97 7.97 -27.29 -16.70
N ALA A 98 6.67 -27.49 -16.94
CA ALA A 98 5.69 -26.41 -16.86
C ALA A 98 5.78 -25.74 -15.49
N LYS A 99 6.26 -24.49 -15.46
CA LYS A 99 6.23 -23.70 -14.22
C LYS A 99 4.80 -23.25 -13.99
N GLU A 100 4.14 -23.87 -13.03
CA GLU A 100 2.85 -23.41 -12.50
C GLU A 100 3.05 -22.03 -11.87
N GLU A 101 2.53 -20.98 -12.52
CA GLU A 101 2.52 -19.65 -11.92
C GLU A 101 1.27 -19.51 -11.06
N LYS A 102 1.42 -19.02 -9.82
CA LYS A 102 0.28 -18.71 -8.97
C LYS A 102 -0.07 -17.22 -9.11
N LYS A 103 -1.36 -16.93 -9.20
CA LYS A 103 -1.92 -15.57 -9.13
C LYS A 103 -2.83 -15.46 -7.91
N THR A 104 -3.08 -14.25 -7.46
CA THR A 104 -4.07 -13.96 -6.41
C THR A 104 -5.19 -13.11 -7.02
N VAL A 105 -6.43 -13.55 -6.84
CA VAL A 105 -7.64 -12.80 -7.23
C VAL A 105 -8.26 -12.20 -5.97
N ILE A 106 -8.34 -10.87 -5.94
CA ILE A 106 -8.81 -10.09 -4.80
C ILE A 106 -10.17 -9.49 -5.16
N GLY A 107 -11.22 -9.93 -4.49
CA GLY A 107 -12.55 -9.32 -4.61
C GLY A 107 -12.71 -8.16 -3.62
N VAL A 108 -13.16 -7.00 -4.09
CA VAL A 108 -13.34 -5.79 -3.26
C VAL A 108 -14.80 -5.52 -2.92
N ASN A 109 -15.04 -4.67 -1.92
CA ASN A 109 -16.37 -4.37 -1.39
C ASN A 109 -17.21 -3.40 -2.25
N ALA A 110 -16.60 -2.75 -3.24
CA ALA A 110 -17.23 -1.79 -4.12
C ALA A 110 -16.45 -1.74 -5.44
N ASP A 111 -17.10 -1.28 -6.50
CA ASP A 111 -16.49 -1.11 -7.82
C ASP A 111 -15.31 -0.13 -7.72
N LEU A 112 -14.17 -0.47 -8.35
CA LEU A 112 -13.03 0.44 -8.39
C LEU A 112 -13.36 1.69 -9.20
N GLU A 113 -12.96 2.85 -8.69
CA GLU A 113 -13.18 4.13 -9.39
C GLU A 113 -12.32 4.23 -10.66
N THR A 114 -11.13 3.63 -10.63
CA THR A 114 -10.16 3.64 -11.73
C THR A 114 -9.43 2.31 -11.83
N THR A 115 -8.79 2.08 -12.97
CA THR A 115 -7.78 1.03 -13.14
C THR A 115 -6.43 1.50 -12.57
N ALA A 116 -5.57 0.56 -12.19
CA ALA A 116 -4.23 0.84 -11.66
C ALA A 116 -3.22 -0.16 -12.21
N GLU A 117 -1.96 0.26 -12.34
CA GLU A 117 -0.83 -0.62 -12.72
C GLU A 117 -0.33 -1.45 -11.53
N LYS A 118 -0.56 -0.97 -10.31
CA LYS A 118 -0.22 -1.62 -9.04
C LYS A 118 -1.28 -1.31 -8.00
N VAL A 119 -1.43 -2.19 -7.01
CA VAL A 119 -2.26 -1.97 -5.83
C VAL A 119 -1.46 -2.24 -4.58
N GLY A 120 -1.76 -1.53 -3.51
CA GLY A 120 -1.17 -1.74 -2.19
C GLY A 120 -2.09 -2.62 -1.35
N VAL A 121 -1.65 -3.79 -0.91
CA VAL A 121 -2.41 -4.61 0.05
C VAL A 121 -1.87 -4.35 1.45
N GLU A 122 -2.76 -4.15 2.42
CA GLU A 122 -2.38 -3.86 3.81
C GLU A 122 -1.35 -4.87 4.33
N SER A 123 -0.24 -4.34 4.83
CA SER A 123 0.83 -5.14 5.42
C SER A 123 0.36 -5.74 6.75
N PRO A 124 0.65 -7.02 7.04
CA PRO A 124 0.40 -7.61 8.35
C PRO A 124 1.28 -6.98 9.45
N VAL A 125 2.38 -6.33 9.05
CA VAL A 125 3.23 -5.54 9.96
C VAL A 125 2.83 -4.07 9.84
N ASN A 126 2.29 -3.52 10.92
CA ASN A 126 1.95 -2.11 11.01
C ASN A 126 3.20 -1.29 11.35
N ILE A 127 3.65 -0.46 10.39
CA ILE A 127 4.80 0.42 10.57
C ILE A 127 4.61 1.40 11.75
N LEU A 128 3.37 1.81 12.04
CA LEU A 128 3.10 2.73 13.16
C LEU A 128 3.40 2.08 14.51
N ASP A 129 3.12 0.79 14.66
CA ASP A 129 3.47 0.02 15.86
C ASP A 129 4.99 -0.09 16.01
N THR A 130 5.71 -0.25 14.91
CA THR A 130 7.19 -0.28 14.89
C THR A 130 7.77 1.09 15.28
N LEU A 131 7.15 2.17 14.84
CA LEU A 131 7.54 3.53 15.21
C LEU A 131 7.09 3.92 16.63
N GLY A 132 6.16 3.19 17.23
CA GLY A 132 5.58 3.51 18.54
C GLY A 132 4.72 4.77 18.51
N ILE A 133 3.94 4.96 17.43
CA ILE A 133 2.98 6.06 17.27
C ILE A 133 1.63 5.49 16.82
N THR A 134 0.54 6.15 17.18
CA THR A 134 -0.81 5.75 16.72
C THR A 134 -1.22 6.46 15.43
N GLN A 135 -2.20 5.92 14.70
CA GLN A 135 -2.79 6.63 13.56
C GLN A 135 -3.37 7.99 13.98
N GLY A 136 -4.03 8.06 15.14
CA GLY A 136 -4.62 9.31 15.64
C GLY A 136 -3.58 10.38 15.95
N GLU A 137 -2.38 10.00 16.40
CA GLU A 137 -1.26 10.92 16.56
C GLU A 137 -0.72 11.39 15.21
N LEU A 138 -0.58 10.48 14.23
CA LEU A 138 -0.19 10.86 12.86
C LEU A 138 -1.20 11.82 12.22
N ASP A 139 -2.50 11.57 12.38
CA ASP A 139 -3.57 12.45 11.91
C ASP A 139 -3.53 13.82 12.61
N SER A 140 -3.23 13.83 13.91
CA SER A 140 -3.05 15.07 14.67
C SER A 140 -1.88 15.89 14.14
N ILE A 141 -0.75 15.23 13.83
CA ILE A 141 0.41 15.87 13.21
C ILE A 141 0.04 16.45 11.84
N LYS A 142 -0.66 15.69 10.98
CA LYS A 142 -1.16 16.17 9.67
C LYS A 142 -2.08 17.39 9.83
N GLY A 143 -2.96 17.38 10.83
CA GLY A 143 -3.86 18.50 11.12
C GLY A 143 -3.15 19.77 11.58
N VAL A 144 -2.04 19.64 12.32
CA VAL A 144 -1.19 20.79 12.66
C VAL A 144 -0.40 21.26 11.44
N LEU A 145 0.16 20.33 10.67
CA LEU A 145 0.96 20.59 9.48
C LEU A 145 0.19 21.40 8.42
N ALA A 146 -1.11 21.13 8.26
CA ALA A 146 -2.01 21.85 7.35
C ALA A 146 -2.11 23.37 7.59
N ARG A 147 -1.59 23.88 8.72
CA ARG A 147 -1.54 25.32 9.03
C ARG A 147 -0.29 26.01 8.48
N TYR A 148 0.65 25.25 7.92
CA TYR A 148 1.93 25.70 7.39
C TYR A 148 2.01 25.57 5.86
N GLU A 149 0.84 25.50 5.21
CA GLU A 149 0.64 25.37 3.76
C GLU A 149 0.16 26.65 3.10
#